data_AF-A0A8J6Z0R2-F1
#
_entry.id   AF-A0A8J6Z0R2-F1
#
_cell.length_a   1.000
_cell.length_b   1.000
_cell.length_c   1.000
_cell.angle_alpha   90.00
_cell.angle_beta   90.00
_cell.angle_gamma   90.00
#
_symmetry.space_group_name_H-M   'P 1'
#
loop_
_entity.id
_entity.type
_entity.pdbx_description
1 polymer ?
#
loop_
_entity_poly.entity_id
_entity_poly.type
_entity_poly.pdbx_seq_one_letter_code
_entity_poly.pdbx_strand_id
1 'polypeptide(L)'
;MDTPKFNSGANALTNTLTGMIQKISDKPPVLDFGIINTDLSLTINSFPRPIPLSDYSICRQLLYDPGVPLTETYVDGSHDHPEASPPGTHSHKVKLPKKMRRLKAGDKVLVAIIQNEFVVVDIVYNAEHLTAEPDWT
;
A
#
# COMPACT_ATOMS: atom_id res chain seq x y z
N MET A 1 -51.32 -11.48 -37.43
CA MET A 1 -50.64 -10.67 -36.39
C MET A 1 -49.41 -11.45 -35.98
N ASP A 2 -48.28 -11.16 -36.62
CA ASP A 2 -47.02 -11.82 -36.34
C ASP A 2 -46.40 -11.22 -35.08
N THR A 3 -46.35 -12.01 -34.02
CA THR A 3 -45.56 -11.67 -32.83
C THR A 3 -44.07 -11.70 -33.19
N PRO A 4 -43.30 -10.63 -32.97
CA PRO A 4 -41.88 -10.64 -33.28
C PRO A 4 -41.18 -11.63 -32.34
N LYS A 5 -40.65 -12.72 -32.90
CA LYS A 5 -39.71 -13.61 -32.19
C LYS A 5 -38.43 -12.81 -31.92
N PHE A 6 -38.40 -12.09 -30.80
CA PHE A 6 -37.17 -11.52 -30.26
C PHE A 6 -36.27 -12.68 -29.78
N ASN A 7 -35.55 -13.22 -30.77
CA ASN A 7 -34.27 -13.92 -30.77
C ASN A 7 -33.81 -14.56 -29.44
N SER A 8 -34.05 -15.88 -29.31
CA SER A 8 -33.50 -16.71 -28.22
C SER A 8 -31.97 -16.63 -28.10
N GLY A 9 -31.25 -16.37 -29.19
CA GLY A 9 -29.81 -16.18 -29.22
C GLY A 9 -29.35 -14.87 -28.58
N ALA A 10 -30.14 -13.79 -28.66
CA ALA A 10 -29.84 -12.54 -27.94
C ALA A 10 -29.97 -12.76 -26.42
N ASN A 11 -31.02 -13.46 -25.99
CA ASN A 11 -31.20 -13.81 -24.58
C ASN A 11 -30.10 -14.76 -24.09
N ALA A 12 -29.67 -15.73 -24.92
CA ALA A 12 -28.56 -16.61 -24.59
C ALA A 12 -27.25 -15.83 -24.43
N LEU A 13 -26.96 -14.87 -25.31
CA LEU A 13 -25.79 -13.99 -25.19
C LEU A 13 -25.86 -13.07 -23.96
N THR A 14 -27.01 -12.47 -23.68
CA THR A 14 -27.18 -11.64 -22.49
C THR A 14 -26.97 -12.47 -21.23
N ASN A 15 -27.55 -13.67 -21.16
CA ASN A 15 -27.40 -14.56 -20.01
C ASN A 15 -25.96 -15.05 -19.82
N THR A 16 -25.23 -15.35 -20.91
CA THR A 16 -23.81 -15.71 -20.80
C THR A 16 -22.97 -14.52 -20.37
N LEU A 17 -23.22 -13.32 -20.91
CA LEU A 17 -22.51 -12.10 -20.54
C LEU A 17 -22.75 -11.75 -19.06
N THR A 18 -24.00 -11.77 -18.60
CA THR A 18 -24.35 -11.56 -17.19
C THR A 18 -23.69 -12.59 -16.28
N GLY A 19 -23.72 -13.87 -16.68
CA GLY A 19 -23.04 -14.94 -15.94
C GLY A 19 -21.52 -14.78 -15.88
N MET A 20 -20.89 -14.26 -16.92
CA MET A 20 -19.46 -13.91 -16.90
C MET A 20 -19.19 -12.72 -15.98
N ILE A 21 -20.01 -11.68 -16.04
CA ILE A 21 -19.88 -10.48 -15.19
C ILE A 21 -19.99 -10.85 -13.70
N GLN A 22 -20.94 -11.71 -13.33
CA GLN A 22 -21.09 -12.18 -11.96
C GLN A 22 -19.88 -13.00 -11.49
N LYS A 23 -19.36 -13.90 -12.33
CA LYS A 23 -18.14 -14.66 -12.00
C LYS A 23 -16.88 -13.80 -11.86
N ILE A 24 -16.79 -12.69 -12.60
CA ILE A 24 -15.70 -11.72 -12.46
C ILE A 24 -15.87 -10.94 -11.15
N SER A 25 -17.10 -10.60 -10.78
CA SER A 25 -17.42 -9.87 -9.54
C SER A 25 -17.12 -10.66 -8.27
N ASP A 26 -17.31 -11.99 -8.28
CA ASP A 26 -17.16 -12.85 -7.09
C ASP A 26 -15.73 -13.36 -6.87
N LYS A 27 -14.77 -12.98 -7.72
CA LYS A 27 -13.39 -13.47 -7.59
C LYS A 27 -12.69 -12.74 -6.42
N PRO A 28 -12.13 -13.48 -5.44
CA PRO A 28 -11.39 -12.85 -4.36
C PRO A 28 -10.17 -12.09 -4.91
N PRO A 29 -9.71 -11.04 -4.22
CA PRO A 29 -8.49 -10.33 -4.58
C PRO A 29 -7.33 -11.31 -4.74
N VAL A 30 -6.59 -11.18 -5.83
CA VAL A 30 -5.42 -12.02 -6.07
C VAL A 30 -4.22 -11.34 -5.43
N LEU A 31 -3.55 -12.05 -4.52
CA LEU A 31 -2.29 -11.60 -3.95
C LEU A 31 -1.12 -12.11 -4.81
N ASP A 32 -0.17 -11.23 -5.09
CA ASP A 32 1.05 -11.54 -5.84
C ASP A 32 2.27 -10.85 -5.21
N PHE A 33 3.45 -11.31 -5.57
CA PHE A 33 4.70 -10.63 -5.25
C PHE A 33 5.18 -9.79 -6.43
N GLY A 34 5.83 -8.67 -6.10
CA GLY A 34 6.46 -7.81 -7.08
C GLY A 34 7.79 -7.24 -6.62
N ILE A 35 8.45 -6.57 -7.55
CA ILE A 35 9.67 -5.80 -7.35
C ILE A 35 9.41 -4.39 -7.86
N ILE A 36 9.81 -3.39 -7.06
CA ILE A 36 9.86 -2.00 -7.49
C ILE A 36 11.14 -1.78 -8.29
N ASN A 37 11.02 -1.38 -9.55
CA ASN A 37 12.15 -1.14 -10.43
C ASN A 37 12.81 0.23 -10.14
N THR A 38 13.93 0.50 -10.80
CA THR A 38 14.70 1.75 -10.64
C THR A 38 13.91 3.01 -11.01
N ASP A 39 13.03 2.92 -12.01
CA ASP A 39 12.13 3.99 -12.45
C ASP A 39 10.83 4.05 -11.62
N LEU A 40 10.75 3.31 -10.51
CA LEU A 40 9.58 3.11 -9.67
C LEU A 40 8.39 2.44 -10.38
N SER A 41 8.59 1.83 -11.55
CA SER A 41 7.59 0.91 -12.10
C SER A 41 7.52 -0.37 -11.26
N LEU A 42 6.36 -1.01 -11.25
CA LEU A 42 6.09 -2.24 -10.51
C LEU A 42 6.09 -3.42 -11.49
N THR A 43 6.98 -4.39 -11.28
CA THR A 43 6.92 -5.69 -11.97
C THR A 43 6.34 -6.73 -11.01
N ILE A 44 5.32 -7.47 -11.43
CA ILE A 44 4.72 -8.59 -10.68
C ILE A 44 4.81 -9.88 -11.48
N ASN A 45 4.66 -11.04 -10.84
CA ASN A 45 4.79 -12.33 -11.54
C ASN A 45 3.64 -12.59 -12.52
N SER A 46 2.43 -12.16 -12.16
CA SER A 46 1.21 -12.41 -12.95
C SER A 46 1.06 -11.51 -14.17
N PHE A 47 1.96 -10.53 -14.35
CA PHE A 47 1.86 -9.54 -15.43
C PHE A 47 3.22 -9.27 -16.08
N PRO A 48 3.41 -9.57 -17.39
CA PRO A 48 4.72 -9.58 -18.03
C PRO A 48 5.28 -8.20 -18.38
N ARG A 49 4.49 -7.12 -18.24
CA ARG A 49 4.91 -5.75 -18.53
C ARG A 49 5.03 -4.94 -17.24
N PRO A 50 6.09 -4.13 -17.06
CA PRO A 50 6.17 -3.24 -15.91
C PRO A 50 4.98 -2.27 -15.86
N ILE A 51 4.40 -2.11 -14.68
CA ILE A 51 3.28 -1.21 -14.40
C ILE A 51 3.88 0.16 -14.03
N PRO A 52 3.57 1.25 -14.76
CA PRO A 52 4.10 2.58 -14.46
C PRO A 52 3.74 3.08 -13.05
N LEU A 53 4.54 4.00 -12.50
CA LEU A 53 4.29 4.62 -11.19
C LEU A 53 2.90 5.25 -11.06
N SER A 54 2.33 5.75 -12.15
CA SER A 54 0.99 6.34 -12.19
C SER A 54 -0.15 5.33 -12.09
N ASP A 55 0.13 4.05 -12.31
CA ASP A 55 -0.87 3.02 -12.62
C ASP A 55 -1.02 1.99 -11.48
N TYR A 56 -0.42 2.26 -10.32
CA TYR A 56 -0.63 1.48 -9.11
C TYR A 56 -0.73 2.38 -7.87
N SER A 57 -1.46 1.90 -6.87
CA SER A 57 -1.61 2.55 -5.58
C SER A 57 -0.73 1.91 -4.52
N ILE A 58 -0.39 2.66 -3.48
CA ILE A 58 0.37 2.15 -2.34
C ILE A 58 -0.34 2.50 -1.03
N CYS A 59 -0.23 1.63 -0.04
CA CYS A 59 -0.73 1.95 1.30
C CYS A 59 0.06 3.13 1.91
N ARG A 60 -0.65 4.05 2.57
CA ARG A 60 -0.08 5.29 3.17
C ARG A 60 1.19 5.06 3.99
N GLN A 61 1.28 3.93 4.69
CA GLN A 61 2.43 3.59 5.52
C GLN A 61 3.75 3.47 4.75
N LEU A 62 3.69 3.15 3.46
CA LEU A 62 4.85 3.04 2.59
C LEU A 62 5.39 4.40 2.10
N LEU A 63 4.75 5.50 2.51
CA LEU A 63 5.18 6.87 2.21
C LEU A 63 5.95 7.54 3.35
N TYR A 64 6.05 6.92 4.53
CA TYR A 64 6.67 7.57 5.67
C TYR A 64 8.17 7.77 5.50
N ASP A 65 8.63 8.98 5.79
CA ASP A 65 10.05 9.31 5.85
C ASP A 65 10.55 9.10 7.29
N PRO A 66 11.49 8.17 7.54
CA PRO A 66 12.04 7.96 8.88
C PRO A 66 12.86 9.17 9.37
N GLY A 67 13.22 10.11 8.49
CA GLY A 67 13.84 11.38 8.84
C GLY A 67 12.88 12.38 9.50
N VAL A 68 11.57 12.15 9.44
CA VAL A 68 10.54 13.02 10.01
C VAL A 68 9.94 12.35 11.26
N PRO A 69 9.82 13.06 12.40
CA PRO A 69 9.13 12.53 13.57
C PRO A 69 7.68 12.14 13.23
N LEU A 70 7.23 10.99 13.74
CA LEU A 70 5.84 10.55 13.63
C LEU A 70 4.90 11.53 14.33
N THR A 71 5.31 11.97 15.52
CA THR A 71 4.57 12.93 16.33
C THR A 71 5.53 13.64 17.29
N GLU A 72 5.05 14.74 17.86
CA GLU A 72 5.73 15.52 18.87
C GLU A 72 4.78 15.71 20.05
N THR A 73 5.28 15.58 21.28
CA THR A 73 4.45 15.75 22.47
C THR A 73 3.97 17.19 22.58
N TYR A 74 2.77 17.36 23.15
CA TYR A 74 2.29 18.68 23.52
C TYR A 74 3.25 19.34 24.54
N VAL A 75 3.51 20.65 24.37
CA VAL A 75 4.38 21.41 25.27
C VAL A 75 3.56 21.85 26.48
N ASP A 76 3.41 20.95 27.45
CA ASP A 76 2.60 21.17 28.67
C ASP A 76 3.44 21.34 29.95
N GLY A 77 4.76 21.34 29.82
CA GLY A 77 5.69 21.41 30.95
C GLY A 77 6.13 22.83 31.31
N SER A 78 5.40 23.87 30.90
CA SER A 78 5.79 25.25 31.22
C SER A 78 5.56 25.51 32.71
N HIS A 79 6.65 25.60 33.46
CA HIS A 79 6.65 26.03 34.85
C HIS A 79 7.85 26.93 35.15
N ASP A 80 7.66 27.93 36.00
CA ASP A 80 8.70 28.88 36.37
C ASP A 80 9.47 28.37 37.59
N HIS A 81 10.80 28.31 37.45
CA HIS A 81 11.71 28.13 38.58
C HIS A 81 12.50 29.43 38.77
N PRO A 82 12.32 30.14 39.90
CA PRO A 82 12.93 31.46 40.10
C PRO A 82 14.47 31.44 40.15
N GLU A 83 15.09 30.27 40.36
CA GLU A 83 16.54 30.09 40.44
C GLU A 83 17.16 29.45 39.18
N ALA A 84 16.34 28.90 38.27
CA ALA A 84 16.81 28.29 37.03
C ALA A 84 16.50 29.19 35.83
N SER A 85 17.50 29.97 35.41
CA SER A 85 17.44 30.70 34.14
C SER A 85 18.18 29.93 33.05
N PRO A 86 17.52 29.58 31.92
CA PRO A 86 16.13 29.88 31.54
C PRO A 86 15.10 28.84 32.04
N PRO A 87 13.79 29.18 32.07
CA PRO A 87 12.71 28.22 32.32
C PRO A 87 12.77 27.07 31.31
N GLY A 88 12.67 25.83 31.81
CA GLY A 88 12.81 24.63 30.99
C GLY A 88 11.51 24.19 30.34
N THR A 89 11.23 24.65 29.11
CA THR A 89 10.21 24.02 28.26
C THR A 89 10.85 22.94 27.39
N HIS A 90 10.27 21.74 27.31
CA HIS A 90 10.74 20.70 26.39
C HIS A 90 9.58 19.94 25.74
N SER A 91 9.82 19.47 24.51
CA SER A 91 8.98 18.52 23.78
C SER A 91 9.81 17.27 23.47
N HIS A 92 9.12 16.14 23.28
CA HIS A 92 9.73 14.90 22.82
C HIS A 92 9.23 14.57 21.42
N LYS A 93 10.16 14.19 20.54
CA LYS A 93 9.87 13.74 19.18
C LYS A 93 9.90 12.22 19.12
N VAL A 94 8.81 11.61 18.70
CA VAL A 94 8.73 10.17 18.47
C VAL A 94 9.16 9.91 17.03
N LYS A 95 10.29 9.24 16.84
CA LYS A 95 10.77 8.86 15.50
C LYS A 95 10.17 7.54 15.06
N LEU A 96 10.00 7.38 13.75
CA LEU A 96 9.68 6.08 13.17
C LEU A 96 10.92 5.18 13.16
N PRO A 97 10.79 3.88 13.46
CA PRO A 97 11.86 2.92 13.24
C PRO A 97 12.29 2.93 11.77
N LYS A 98 13.59 2.78 11.48
CA LYS A 98 14.12 2.71 10.11
C LYS A 98 13.44 1.65 9.23
N LYS A 99 12.96 0.55 9.83
CA LYS A 99 12.20 -0.48 9.12
C LYS A 99 10.88 0.01 8.52
N MET A 100 10.29 1.09 9.06
CA MET A 100 9.07 1.73 8.55
C MET A 100 9.38 2.82 7.51
N ARG A 101 10.51 2.72 6.80
CA ARG A 101 10.89 3.66 5.75
C ARG A 101 9.93 3.63 4.55
N ARG A 102 10.04 4.69 3.75
CA ARG A 102 9.45 4.81 2.43
C ARG A 102 9.92 3.70 1.48
N LEU A 103 9.01 3.30 0.60
CA LEU A 103 9.28 2.41 -0.53
C LEU A 103 10.41 2.95 -1.43
N LYS A 104 11.30 2.07 -1.87
CA LYS A 104 12.39 2.39 -2.80
C LYS A 104 12.55 1.34 -3.89
N ALA A 105 13.31 1.69 -4.93
CA ALA A 105 13.74 0.74 -5.94
C ALA A 105 14.49 -0.46 -5.32
N GLY A 106 14.20 -1.65 -5.84
CA GLY A 106 14.70 -2.93 -5.37
C GLY A 106 13.88 -3.57 -4.25
N ASP A 107 12.89 -2.88 -3.70
CA ASP A 107 12.04 -3.45 -2.65
C ASP A 107 11.16 -4.57 -3.22
N LYS A 108 11.19 -5.72 -2.55
CA LYS A 108 10.22 -6.80 -2.76
C LYS A 108 8.94 -6.46 -2.03
N VAL A 109 7.81 -6.57 -2.71
CA VAL A 109 6.52 -6.11 -2.20
C VAL A 109 5.43 -7.16 -2.35
N LEU A 110 4.43 -7.08 -1.47
CA LEU A 110 3.16 -7.76 -1.60
C LEU A 110 2.18 -6.85 -2.34
N VAL A 111 1.58 -7.36 -3.41
CA VAL A 111 0.64 -6.63 -4.25
C VAL A 111 -0.71 -7.33 -4.20
N ALA A 112 -1.76 -6.56 -3.94
CA ALA A 112 -3.13 -6.99 -4.10
C ALA A 112 -3.65 -6.51 -5.45
N ILE A 113 -4.16 -7.44 -6.25
CA ILE A 113 -4.87 -7.15 -7.49
C ILE A 113 -6.36 -7.13 -7.16
N ILE A 114 -6.92 -5.92 -7.09
CA ILE A 114 -8.32 -5.68 -6.72
C ILE A 114 -9.01 -5.14 -7.96
N GLN A 115 -9.84 -5.98 -8.60
CA GLN A 115 -10.52 -5.65 -9.85
C GLN A 115 -9.52 -5.22 -10.94
N ASN A 116 -9.41 -3.91 -11.20
CA ASN A 116 -8.55 -3.31 -12.22
C ASN A 116 -7.36 -2.52 -11.63
N GLU A 117 -7.17 -2.56 -10.32
CA GLU A 117 -6.14 -1.78 -9.61
C GLU A 117 -5.10 -2.70 -8.98
N PHE A 118 -3.83 -2.28 -9.09
CA PHE A 118 -2.71 -2.88 -8.37
C PHE A 118 -2.44 -2.06 -7.12
N VAL A 119 -2.51 -2.69 -5.95
CA VAL A 119 -2.26 -2.03 -4.67
C VAL A 119 -1.06 -2.67 -3.99
N VAL A 120 0.02 -1.91 -3.84
CA VAL A 120 1.18 -2.31 -3.04
C VAL A 120 0.81 -2.17 -1.56
N VAL A 121 0.70 -3.31 -0.88
CA VAL A 121 0.23 -3.39 0.51
C VAL A 121 1.38 -3.12 1.48
N ASP A 122 2.48 -3.87 1.31
CA ASP A 122 3.64 -3.78 2.18
C ASP A 122 4.92 -4.29 1.51
N ILE A 123 6.06 -4.02 2.15
CA ILE A 123 7.38 -4.52 1.80
C ILE A 123 7.56 -5.90 2.45
N VAL A 124 8.01 -6.87 1.67
CA VAL A 124 8.17 -8.26 2.09
C VAL A 124 9.65 -8.57 2.27
N TYR A 125 10.02 -8.89 3.51
CA TYR A 125 11.34 -9.38 3.87
C TYR A 125 11.37 -10.90 3.98
N ASN A 126 12.56 -11.49 3.87
CA ASN A 126 12.79 -12.87 4.29
C ASN A 126 12.66 -12.95 5.82
N ALA A 127 12.07 -14.04 6.34
CA ALA A 127 11.95 -14.30 7.76
C ALA A 127 13.29 -14.34 8.51
N GLU A 128 14.42 -14.56 7.83
CA GLU A 128 15.76 -14.40 8.39
C GLU A 128 15.99 -13.02 9.02
N HIS A 129 15.29 -11.98 8.57
CA HIS A 129 15.35 -10.65 9.19
C HIS A 129 14.80 -10.59 10.62
N LEU A 130 14.12 -11.63 11.11
CA LEU A 130 13.66 -11.71 12.51
C LEU A 130 14.83 -11.86 13.50
N THR A 131 15.99 -12.35 13.06
CA THR A 131 17.17 -12.54 13.92
C THR A 131 18.08 -11.31 13.93
N ALA A 132 17.83 -10.34 13.06
CA ALA A 132 18.54 -9.07 13.09
C ALA A 132 18.08 -8.25 14.31
N GLU A 133 19.04 -7.65 15.02
CA GLU A 133 18.68 -6.75 16.11
C GLU A 133 17.81 -5.60 15.58
N PRO A 134 16.75 -5.20 16.31
CA PRO A 134 15.91 -4.09 15.90
C PRO A 134 16.73 -2.81 15.81
N ASP A 135 16.85 -2.26 14.60
CA ASP A 135 17.48 -0.95 14.38
C ASP A 135 16.54 0.17 14.89
N TRP A 136 16.72 0.50 16.18
CA TRP A 136 15.99 1.56 16.89
C TRP A 136 16.57 2.96 16.67
N THR A 137 17.66 3.09 15.91
CA THR A 137 18.43 4.35 15.83
C THR A 137 18.15 5.15 14.58
#